data_AF-A0A7W0QS79-F1
#
_entry.id   AF-A0A7W0QS79-F1
#
_cell.length_a   1.000
_cell.length_b   1.000
_cell.length_c   1.000
_cell.angle_alpha   90.00
_cell.angle_beta   90.00
_cell.angle_gamma   90.00
#
_symmetry.space_group_name_H-M   'P 1'
#
loop_
_entity.id
_entity.type
_entity.pdbx_description
1 polymer ?
#
loop_
_entity_poly.entity_id
_entity_poly.type
_entity_poly.pdbx_seq_one_letter_code
_entity_poly.pdbx_strand_id
1 'polypeptide(L)' 'MRTTLAIDLDVLQTARERAEARGETLGKVVSDMMREGLATRAPAPEYRNGIKLLPRRDFTRKVTVEDVDALLNEPE' A
#
# COMPACT_ATOMS: atom_id res chain seq x y z
N MET A 1 -18.41 -2.37 11.35
CA MET A 1 -19.62 -3.12 10.94
C MET A 1 -19.45 -4.57 11.39
N ARG A 2 -20.52 -5.24 11.82
CA ARG A 2 -20.47 -6.68 12.14
C ARG A 2 -21.09 -7.45 10.99
N THR A 3 -20.32 -8.36 10.42
CA THR A 3 -20.70 -9.16 9.25
C THR A 3 -20.31 -10.61 9.49
N THR A 4 -21.11 -11.55 9.02
CA THR A 4 -20.81 -12.98 9.03
C THR A 4 -20.29 -13.39 7.66
N LEU A 5 -19.14 -14.04 7.62
CA LEU A 5 -18.41 -14.37 6.39
C LEU A 5 -18.00 -15.85 6.49
N ALA A 6 -18.13 -16.60 5.41
CA ALA A 6 -17.47 -17.91 5.30
C ALA A 6 -16.03 -17.69 4.81
N ILE A 7 -15.06 -18.25 5.53
CA ILE A 7 -13.64 -18.22 5.17
C ILE A 7 -13.03 -19.60 5.40
N ASP A 8 -12.00 -19.93 4.64
CA ASP A 8 -11.27 -21.19 4.81
C ASP A 8 -10.48 -21.22 6.14
N LEU A 9 -10.19 -22.43 6.60
CA LEU A 9 -9.56 -22.66 7.90
C LEU A 9 -8.14 -22.10 7.98
N ASP A 10 -7.38 -22.18 6.89
CA ASP A 10 -6.02 -21.66 6.77
C ASP A 10 -5.98 -20.12 6.87
N VAL A 11 -6.96 -19.44 6.27
CA VAL A 11 -7.14 -17.99 6.37
C VAL A 11 -7.46 -17.60 7.81
N LEU A 12 -8.37 -18.33 8.47
CA LEU A 12 -8.72 -18.09 9.88
C LEU A 12 -7.51 -18.29 10.80
N GLN A 13 -6.72 -19.35 10.58
CA GLN A 13 -5.53 -19.62 11.37
C GLN A 13 -4.49 -18.50 11.21
N THR A 14 -4.20 -18.11 9.97
CA THR A 14 -3.27 -17.01 9.66
C THR A 14 -3.70 -15.70 10.34
N ALA A 15 -5.01 -15.40 10.31
CA ALA A 15 -5.54 -14.20 10.94
C ALA A 15 -5.40 -14.22 12.47
N ARG A 16 -5.55 -15.39 13.11
CA ARG A 16 -5.33 -15.55 14.57
C ARG A 16 -3.87 -15.33 14.94
N GLU A 17 -2.94 -15.98 14.23
CA GLU A 17 -1.51 -15.83 14.48
C GLU A 17 -1.07 -14.37 14.34
N ARG A 18 -1.57 -13.66 13.32
CA ARG A 18 -1.31 -12.22 13.15
C ARG A 18 -1.93 -11.37 14.25
N ALA A 19 -3.13 -11.70 14.72
CA ALA A 19 -3.81 -10.99 15.80
C ALA A 19 -3.05 -11.13 17.12
N GLU A 20 -2.59 -12.33 17.45
CA GLU A 20 -1.75 -12.60 18.62
C GLU A 20 -0.42 -11.85 18.54
N ALA A 21 0.25 -11.91 17.38
CA ALA A 21 1.53 -11.24 17.18
C ALA A 21 1.45 -9.70 17.26
N ARG A 22 0.33 -9.10 16.84
CA ARG A 22 0.12 -7.64 16.84
C ARG A 22 -0.61 -7.12 18.08
N GLY A 23 -1.14 -8.00 18.93
CA GLY A 23 -2.00 -7.60 20.06
C GLY A 23 -3.31 -6.94 19.63
N GLU A 24 -3.83 -7.32 18.46
CA GLU A 24 -5.04 -6.74 17.86
C GLU A 24 -6.21 -7.73 17.88
N THR A 25 -7.44 -7.24 17.71
CA THR A 25 -8.60 -8.13 17.61
C THR A 25 -8.62 -8.87 16.27
N LEU A 26 -9.11 -10.11 16.27
CA LEU A 26 -9.26 -10.91 15.05
C LEU A 26 -10.06 -10.17 13.96
N GLY A 27 -11.15 -9.51 14.34
CA GLY A 27 -11.98 -8.74 13.41
C GLY A 27 -11.24 -7.56 12.76
N LYS A 28 -10.35 -6.89 13.51
CA LYS A 28 -9.50 -5.83 12.96
C LYS A 28 -8.51 -6.39 11.95
N VAL A 29 -7.79 -7.46 12.32
CA VAL A 29 -6.80 -8.10 11.44
C VAL A 29 -7.44 -8.60 10.14
N VAL A 30 -8.60 -9.25 10.22
CA VAL A 30 -9.35 -9.70 9.03
C VAL A 30 -9.77 -8.51 8.17
N SER A 31 -10.26 -7.42 8.77
CA SER A 31 -10.62 -6.21 8.02
C SER A 31 -9.41 -5.58 7.33
N ASP A 32 -8.25 -5.57 7.97
CA ASP A 32 -7.02 -5.00 7.40
C ASP A 32 -6.50 -5.89 6.27
N MET A 33 -6.50 -7.22 6.43
CA MET A 33 -6.19 -8.17 5.36
C MET A 33 -7.10 -7.99 4.14
N MET A 34 -8.40 -7.78 4.34
CA MET A 34 -9.34 -7.50 3.24
C MET A 34 -9.03 -6.17 2.56
N ARG A 35 -8.69 -5.11 3.30
CA ARG A 35 -8.28 -3.83 2.71
C ARG A 35 -6.99 -3.96 1.90
N GLU A 36 -6.01 -4.70 2.40
CA GLU A 36 -4.77 -5.02 1.68
C GLU A 36 -5.08 -5.80 0.39
N GLY A 37 -5.99 -6.77 0.43
CA GLY A 37 -6.42 -7.53 -0.75
C GLY A 37 -7.22 -6.72 -1.77
N LEU A 38 -7.98 -5.72 -1.32
CA LEU A 38 -8.72 -4.78 -2.17
C LEU A 38 -7.84 -3.63 -2.69
N ALA A 39 -6.69 -3.37 -2.09
CA ALA A 39 -5.79 -2.34 -2.56
C ALA A 39 -5.34 -2.70 -3.99
N THR A 40 -5.64 -1.82 -4.94
CA THR A 40 -5.21 -1.98 -6.33
C THR A 40 -3.71 -2.26 -6.34
N ARG A 41 -3.34 -3.49 -6.74
CA ARG A 41 -1.94 -3.86 -6.91
C ARG A 41 -1.33 -2.81 -7.83
N ALA A 42 -0.28 -2.12 -7.35
CA ALA A 42 0.42 -1.16 -8.17
C ALA A 42 0.69 -1.80 -9.55
N PRO A 43 0.49 -1.07 -10.66
CA PRO A 43 0.68 -1.62 -11.98
C PRO A 43 2.05 -2.32 -12.03
N ALA A 44 2.08 -3.49 -12.67
CA ALA A 44 3.31 -4.25 -12.81
C ALA A 44 4.42 -3.32 -13.32
N PRO A 45 5.65 -3.41 -12.77
CA PRO A 45 6.71 -2.51 -13.17
C PRO A 45 6.95 -2.63 -14.67
N GLU A 46 6.84 -1.50 -15.37
CA GLU A 46 7.14 -1.43 -16.79
C GLU A 46 8.67 -1.39 -16.96
N TYR A 47 9.19 -2.08 -17.98
CA TYR A 47 10.61 -2.05 -18.31
C TYR A 47 10.78 -1.49 -19.71
N ARG A 48 11.78 -0.63 -19.90
CA ARG A 48 12.20 -0.14 -21.21
C ARG A 48 13.70 -0.33 -21.37
N ASN A 49 14.10 -1.10 -22.38
CA ASN A 49 15.51 -1.42 -22.64
C ASN A 49 16.23 -2.04 -21.41
N GLY A 50 15.53 -2.89 -20.64
CA GLY A 50 16.08 -3.52 -19.43
C GLY A 50 16.08 -2.63 -18.17
N ILE A 51 15.69 -1.36 -18.29
CA ILE A 51 15.61 -0.43 -17.15
C ILE A 51 14.19 -0.42 -16.60
N LYS A 52 14.06 -0.60 -15.29
CA LYS A 52 12.78 -0.50 -14.58
C LYS A 52 12.29 0.95 -14.63
N LEU A 53 11.13 1.17 -15.23
CA LEU A 53 10.48 2.48 -15.24
C LEU A 53 9.83 2.74 -13.88
N LEU A 54 9.94 3.99 -13.44
CA LEU A 54 9.17 4.46 -12.30
C LEU A 54 7.70 4.52 -12.69
N PRO A 55 6.78 4.12 -11.79
CA PRO A 55 5.35 4.16 -12.09
C PRO A 55 4.93 5.58 -12.42
N ARG A 56 4.25 5.76 -13.55
CA ARG A 56 3.66 7.05 -13.92
C ARG A 56 2.61 7.39 -12.87
N ARG A 57 2.85 8.47 -12.14
CA ARG A 57 1.85 9.07 -11.26
C ARG A 57 1.03 10.04 -12.09
N ASP A 58 -0.20 9.65 -12.40
CA ASP A 58 -1.15 10.57 -13.00
C ASP A 58 -1.46 11.70 -12.00
N PHE A 59 -1.73 12.91 -12.51
CA PHE A 59 -2.08 14.10 -11.71
C PHE A 59 -0.99 14.71 -10.81
N THR A 60 0.27 14.34 -11.00
CA THR A 60 1.38 15.04 -10.30
C THR A 60 1.74 16.37 -10.98
N ARG A 61 1.91 17.44 -10.19
CA ARG A 61 2.44 18.73 -10.68
C ARG A 61 3.81 18.50 -11.31
N LYS A 62 4.05 19.06 -12.49
CA LYS A 62 5.39 19.08 -13.09
C LYS A 62 6.31 19.92 -12.20
N VAL A 63 7.41 19.32 -11.74
CA VAL A 63 8.47 20.05 -11.04
C VAL A 63 9.20 20.90 -12.08
N THR A 64 9.35 22.19 -11.78
CA THR A 64 10.08 23.14 -12.62
C THR A 64 11.44 23.49 -12.03
N VAL A 65 12.26 24.23 -12.77
CA VAL A 65 13.57 24.69 -12.27
C VAL A 65 13.39 25.63 -11.08
N GLU A 66 12.36 26.46 -11.11
CA GLU A 66 12.02 27.39 -10.02
C GLU A 66 11.69 26.64 -8.72
N ASP A 67 11.04 25.47 -8.81
CA ASP A 67 10.77 24.62 -7.64
C ASP A 67 12.06 24.09 -7.01
N VAL A 68 13.06 23.77 -7.85
CA VAL A 68 14.36 23.26 -7.41
C VAL A 68 15.17 24.38 -6.76
N ASP A 69 15.19 25.55 -7.38
CA ASP A 69 15.91 26.72 -6.85
C ASP A 69 15.32 27.20 -5.52
N ALA A 70 13.99 27.14 -5.36
CA ALA A 70 13.35 27.49 -4.10
C ALA A 70 13.79 26.58 -2.94
N LEU A 71 13.89 25.26 -3.17
CA LEU A 71 14.32 24.31 -2.15
C LEU A 71 15.83 24.44 -1.81
N LEU A 72 16.67 24.70 -2.81
CA LEU A 72 18.11 24.84 -2.60
C LEU A 72 18.50 26.09 -1.82
N ASN A 73 17.69 27.15 -1.92
CA ASN A 73 17.94 28.44 -1.28
C ASN A 73 17.06 28.65 -0.03
N GLU A 74 16.33 27.63 0.41
CA GLU A 74 15.58 27.67 1.66
C GLU A 74 16.57 27.68 2.84
N PRO A 75 16.55 28.70 3.72
CA PRO A 75 17.40 28.71 4.91
C PRO A 75 16.92 27.62 5.89
N GLU A 76 17.87 26.92 6.53
CA GLU A 76 17.61 25.89 7.55
C GLU A 76 16.70 26.35 8.71
#